data_AF-A0AAD1NVX8-F1
#
_entry.id   AF-A0AAD1NVX8-F1
#
_cell.length_a   1.000
_cell.length_b   1.000
_cell.length_c   1.000
_cell.angle_alpha   90.00
_cell.angle_beta   90.00
_cell.angle_gamma   90.00
#
_symmetry.space_group_name_H-M   'P 1'
#
loop_
_entity.id
_entity.type
_entity.pdbx_description
1 polymer ?
#
loop_
_entity_poly.entity_id
_entity_poly.type
_entity_poly.pdbx_seq_one_letter_code
_entity_poly.pdbx_strand_id
1 'polypeptide(L)'
;MKRILWGGATAASQYEGGFCDGKGLDRRWVPRSSNDTVQTRLLTEADVEHAKGARAGDALFPFRVGSRGYEHWETDLREIIDLGLDIYRLSISWARLFPTGFEGQPNPDGVAYYDRIISTLTNAGIRIFITINHYALPVAIVDKYGGWQHRDVIALYLKMAKFVVERWGDDVNYWLPINEINAGYFSPYNGLGITASDDYAYDYGSVFNGLHYQMIASALITKFGREADVRGKFVCMVSCFDYIDSIRGDLVSI
;
A
#
# COMPACT_ATOMS: atom_id res chain seq x y z
N MET A 1 6.38 20.77 -26.32
CA MET A 1 6.84 20.08 -25.08
C MET A 1 5.66 19.39 -24.43
N LYS A 2 5.83 18.20 -23.85
CA LYS A 2 4.78 17.60 -22.99
C LYS A 2 4.76 18.39 -21.68
N ARG A 3 3.56 18.71 -21.17
CA ARG A 3 3.38 19.39 -19.86
C ARG A 3 3.91 18.49 -18.74
N ILE A 4 4.74 19.04 -17.87
CA ILE A 4 5.17 18.41 -16.61
C ILE A 4 4.02 18.51 -15.61
N LEU A 5 3.78 17.45 -14.82
CA LEU A 5 2.81 17.45 -13.73
C LEU A 5 3.55 17.56 -12.40
N TRP A 6 3.28 18.62 -11.64
CA TRP A 6 3.78 18.79 -10.27
C TRP A 6 2.77 18.24 -9.28
N GLY A 7 3.24 17.51 -8.27
CA GLY A 7 2.33 16.80 -7.37
C GLY A 7 2.96 16.30 -6.09
N GLY A 8 2.10 15.72 -5.25
CA GLY A 8 2.46 15.05 -4.00
C GLY A 8 2.06 13.58 -4.03
N ALA A 9 2.66 12.77 -3.14
CA ALA A 9 2.36 11.35 -3.03
C ALA A 9 2.29 10.89 -1.57
N THR A 10 1.23 10.16 -1.22
CA THR A 10 1.08 9.53 0.10
C THR A 10 0.68 8.05 -0.04
N ALA A 11 0.92 7.29 1.03
CA ALA A 11 0.38 5.95 1.21
C ALA A 11 -0.58 5.95 2.41
N ALA A 12 -1.72 5.29 2.25
CA ALA A 12 -2.77 5.20 3.27
C ALA A 12 -2.22 4.73 4.64
N SER A 13 -1.37 3.70 4.64
CA SER A 13 -0.78 3.16 5.87
C SER A 13 0.13 4.16 6.59
N GLN A 14 0.79 5.07 5.86
CA GLN A 14 1.70 6.07 6.42
C GLN A 14 0.98 7.36 6.85
N TYR A 15 -0.06 7.74 6.10
CA TYR A 15 -0.75 9.00 6.25
C TYR A 15 -1.98 8.88 7.16
N GLU A 16 -2.89 7.95 6.88
CA GLU A 16 -4.26 8.00 7.41
C GLU A 16 -4.34 7.73 8.92
N GLY A 17 -3.76 6.64 9.40
CA GLY A 17 -4.06 6.17 10.76
C GLY A 17 -5.53 5.73 10.90
N GLY A 18 -6.22 6.17 11.95
CA GLY A 18 -7.63 5.84 12.19
C GLY A 18 -7.89 4.33 12.33
N PHE A 19 -6.98 3.60 12.99
CA PHE A 19 -7.08 2.15 13.15
C PHE A 19 -8.33 1.71 13.92
N CYS A 20 -8.80 2.52 14.88
CA CYS A 20 -9.94 2.16 15.73
C CYS A 20 -11.31 2.40 15.06
N ASP A 21 -11.35 3.04 13.89
CA ASP A 21 -12.60 3.48 13.24
C ASP A 21 -13.12 2.46 12.24
N GLY A 22 -13.17 1.19 12.64
CA GLY A 22 -13.65 0.07 11.80
C GLY A 22 -12.67 -0.37 10.71
N LYS A 23 -11.43 0.13 10.72
CA LYS A 23 -10.34 -0.33 9.86
C LYS A 23 -9.74 -1.63 10.42
N GLY A 24 -9.55 -2.63 9.55
CA GLY A 24 -8.82 -3.84 9.91
C GLY A 24 -7.32 -3.61 10.13
N LEU A 25 -6.64 -4.57 10.74
CA LEU A 25 -5.17 -4.54 10.90
C LEU A 25 -4.49 -4.71 9.53
N ASP A 26 -3.62 -3.78 9.15
CA ASP A 26 -2.87 -3.84 7.87
C ASP A 26 -1.36 -3.64 7.98
N ARG A 27 -0.78 -3.54 9.21
CA ARG A 27 0.68 -3.49 9.40
C ARG A 27 1.11 -3.60 10.87
N ARG A 28 2.23 -4.28 11.16
CA ARG A 28 3.11 -3.99 12.32
C ARG A 28 4.32 -3.19 11.86
N TRP A 29 4.77 -2.26 12.69
CA TRP A 29 6.12 -1.69 12.61
C TRP A 29 6.90 -2.06 13.88
N VAL A 30 8.20 -2.25 13.73
CA VAL A 30 9.15 -2.42 14.84
C VAL A 30 9.89 -1.10 15.00
N PRO A 31 10.07 -0.57 16.23
CA PRO A 31 10.81 0.66 16.50
C PRO A 31 12.11 0.73 15.71
N ARG A 32 12.29 1.85 15.00
CA ARG A 32 13.54 2.12 14.32
C ARG A 32 14.67 2.37 15.34
N SER A 33 15.56 1.40 15.54
CA SER A 33 16.83 1.47 16.25
C SER A 33 18.00 1.83 15.32
N SER A 34 19.20 2.13 15.81
CA SER A 34 20.30 2.62 14.96
C SER A 34 20.85 1.64 13.88
N ASN A 35 20.22 0.47 13.64
CA ASN A 35 20.69 -0.59 12.73
C ASN A 35 19.59 -1.18 11.77
N ASP A 36 18.51 -0.44 11.53
CA ASP A 36 17.21 -1.00 11.07
C ASP A 36 17.03 -1.41 9.62
N THR A 37 17.90 -0.99 8.71
CA THR A 37 17.70 -1.26 7.27
C THR A 37 17.71 -2.75 6.95
N VAL A 38 18.28 -3.58 7.83
CA VAL A 38 18.33 -5.04 7.71
C VAL A 38 17.28 -5.75 8.59
N GLN A 39 17.10 -5.33 9.84
CA GLN A 39 16.24 -6.03 10.83
C GLN A 39 14.73 -5.82 10.61
N THR A 40 14.30 -4.64 10.14
CA THR A 40 12.87 -4.33 9.92
C THR A 40 12.22 -5.07 8.75
N ARG A 41 13.02 -5.83 7.98
CA ARG A 41 12.57 -6.63 6.84
C ARG A 41 12.30 -8.08 7.21
N LEU A 42 12.59 -8.51 8.44
CA LEU A 42 12.55 -9.90 8.87
C LEU A 42 11.52 -10.01 10.00
N LEU A 43 10.25 -10.20 9.64
CA LEU A 43 9.14 -10.30 10.59
C LEU A 43 8.68 -11.75 10.70
N THR A 44 8.69 -12.29 11.92
CA THR A 44 8.23 -13.64 12.22
C THR A 44 6.73 -13.70 12.49
N GLU A 45 6.15 -14.89 12.59
CA GLU A 45 4.76 -15.05 13.04
C GLU A 45 4.55 -14.54 14.48
N ALA A 46 5.51 -14.81 15.38
CA ALA A 46 5.47 -14.30 16.75
C ALA A 46 5.40 -12.76 16.78
N ASP A 47 6.07 -12.11 15.83
CA ASP A 47 6.00 -10.67 15.70
C ASP A 47 4.60 -10.19 15.31
N VAL A 48 3.94 -10.90 14.40
CA VAL A 48 2.57 -10.58 13.97
C VAL A 48 1.58 -10.78 15.12
N GLU A 49 1.70 -11.87 15.87
CA GLU A 49 0.83 -12.16 17.02
C GLU A 49 0.98 -11.13 18.16
N HIS A 50 2.21 -10.73 18.47
CA HIS A 50 2.44 -9.67 19.44
C HIS A 50 1.75 -8.36 19.04
N ALA A 51 1.78 -8.00 17.74
CA ALA A 51 1.07 -6.81 17.26
C ALA A 51 -0.43 -6.90 17.42
N LYS A 52 -1.02 -8.07 17.16
CA LYS A 52 -2.47 -8.28 17.27
C LYS A 52 -2.96 -8.07 18.70
N GLY A 53 -2.14 -8.40 19.70
CA GLY A 53 -2.46 -8.18 21.12
C GLY A 53 -2.29 -6.75 21.64
N ALA A 54 -1.62 -5.86 20.91
CA ALA A 54 -1.34 -4.50 21.38
C ALA A 54 -2.57 -3.57 21.34
N ARG A 55 -2.72 -2.67 22.31
CA ARG A 55 -3.88 -1.76 22.46
C ARG A 55 -3.73 -0.46 21.66
N ALA A 56 -4.84 0.29 21.54
CA ALA A 56 -4.82 1.66 21.03
C ALA A 56 -3.97 2.56 21.96
N GLY A 57 -3.06 3.35 21.37
CA GLY A 57 -2.13 4.22 22.11
C GLY A 57 -0.75 3.63 22.39
N ASP A 58 -0.50 2.38 21.99
CA ASP A 58 0.85 1.81 22.03
C ASP A 58 1.73 2.49 20.95
N ALA A 59 2.64 3.36 21.40
CA ALA A 59 3.53 4.16 20.56
C ALA A 59 4.47 3.32 19.68
N LEU A 60 4.55 2.01 19.91
CA LEU A 60 5.30 1.06 19.09
C LEU A 60 4.66 0.81 17.71
N PHE A 61 3.43 1.30 17.45
CA PHE A 61 2.70 1.07 16.20
C PHE A 61 2.32 2.37 15.48
N PRO A 62 3.28 3.08 14.87
CA PRO A 62 3.06 4.39 14.24
C PRO A 62 2.00 4.35 13.14
N PHE A 63 1.84 3.25 12.39
CA PHE A 63 0.81 3.16 11.33
C PHE A 63 -0.63 3.08 11.84
N ARG A 64 -0.84 2.84 13.15
CA ARG A 64 -2.18 2.94 13.76
C ARG A 64 -2.64 4.40 13.86
N VAL A 65 -1.69 5.31 14.05
CA VAL A 65 -1.91 6.76 14.17
C VAL A 65 -1.64 7.46 12.82
N GLY A 66 -0.72 6.93 12.02
CA GLY A 66 -0.26 7.56 10.78
C GLY A 66 0.28 8.96 11.04
N SER A 67 0.03 9.86 10.08
CA SER A 67 0.17 11.31 10.27
C SER A 67 -1.14 11.94 10.75
N ARG A 68 -2.09 11.12 11.23
CA ARG A 68 -3.47 11.50 11.60
C ARG A 68 -4.28 12.06 10.43
N GLY A 69 -3.99 11.56 9.23
CA GLY A 69 -4.65 11.98 8.00
C GLY A 69 -6.13 11.62 7.94
N TYR A 70 -6.56 10.56 8.64
CA TYR A 70 -7.97 10.19 8.71
C TYR A 70 -8.80 11.25 9.45
N GLU A 71 -8.23 11.86 10.49
CA GLU A 71 -8.85 12.95 11.26
C GLU A 71 -8.70 14.31 10.58
N HIS A 72 -7.62 14.52 9.82
CA HIS A 72 -7.24 15.83 9.27
C HIS A 72 -7.35 15.93 7.73
N TRP A 73 -8.00 14.96 7.08
CA TRP A 73 -8.08 14.92 5.61
C TRP A 73 -8.65 16.21 4.99
N GLU A 74 -9.62 16.87 5.61
CA GLU A 74 -10.22 18.11 5.09
C GLU A 74 -9.22 19.25 5.05
N THR A 75 -8.51 19.48 6.16
CA THR A 75 -7.50 20.53 6.25
C THR A 75 -6.34 20.24 5.32
N ASP A 76 -5.88 18.99 5.28
CA ASP A 76 -4.71 18.61 4.49
C ASP A 76 -4.99 18.69 2.98
N LEU A 77 -6.21 18.32 2.54
CA LEU A 77 -6.62 18.52 1.15
C LEU A 77 -6.73 19.99 0.76
N ARG A 78 -7.21 20.85 1.68
CA ARG A 78 -7.23 22.30 1.42
C ARG A 78 -5.82 22.84 1.19
N GLU A 79 -4.85 22.47 2.04
CA GLU A 79 -3.46 22.87 1.84
C GLU A 79 -2.88 22.31 0.51
N ILE A 80 -3.20 21.07 0.15
CA ILE A 80 -2.82 20.47 -1.15
C ILE A 80 -3.38 21.27 -2.34
N ILE A 81 -4.62 21.75 -2.22
CA ILE A 81 -5.28 22.57 -3.24
C ILE A 81 -4.63 23.96 -3.33
N ASP A 82 -4.38 24.58 -2.18
CA ASP A 82 -3.77 25.92 -2.08
C ASP A 82 -2.33 25.94 -2.62
N LEU A 83 -1.60 24.81 -2.53
CA LEU A 83 -0.28 24.64 -3.17
C LEU A 83 -0.33 24.65 -4.71
N GLY A 84 -1.52 24.50 -5.31
CA GLY A 84 -1.69 24.54 -6.77
C GLY A 84 -1.12 23.31 -7.49
N LEU A 85 -1.17 22.13 -6.88
CA LEU A 85 -0.66 20.89 -7.48
C LEU A 85 -1.48 20.46 -8.72
N ASP A 86 -0.80 19.96 -9.75
CA ASP A 86 -1.45 19.41 -10.95
C ASP A 86 -2.04 18.01 -10.71
N ILE A 87 -1.43 17.24 -9.80
CA ILE A 87 -1.74 15.83 -9.56
C ILE A 87 -1.46 15.46 -8.10
N TYR A 88 -2.29 14.59 -7.53
CA TYR A 88 -2.06 14.00 -6.22
C TYR A 88 -2.14 12.48 -6.30
N ARG A 89 -1.08 11.82 -5.82
CA ARG A 89 -1.01 10.36 -5.70
C ARG A 89 -1.37 9.95 -4.28
N LEU A 90 -2.33 9.05 -4.16
CA LEU A 90 -2.72 8.44 -2.88
C LEU A 90 -2.90 6.94 -3.08
N SER A 91 -2.97 6.18 -1.98
CA SER A 91 -3.36 4.77 -2.03
C SER A 91 -4.66 4.52 -1.30
N ILE A 92 -5.35 3.45 -1.67
CA ILE A 92 -6.49 2.94 -0.93
C ILE A 92 -5.99 1.96 0.14
N SER A 93 -6.51 2.04 1.36
CA SER A 93 -6.28 1.00 2.38
C SER A 93 -7.25 -0.15 2.14
N TRP A 94 -6.70 -1.31 1.80
CA TRP A 94 -7.49 -2.53 1.64
C TRP A 94 -8.24 -2.83 2.95
N ALA A 95 -7.57 -2.82 4.09
CA ALA A 95 -8.22 -3.10 5.37
C ALA A 95 -9.21 -2.01 5.85
N ARG A 96 -9.24 -0.83 5.23
CA ARG A 96 -10.33 0.13 5.48
C ARG A 96 -11.60 -0.24 4.72
N LEU A 97 -11.45 -0.70 3.47
CA LEU A 97 -12.58 -1.12 2.64
C LEU A 97 -13.07 -2.53 2.96
N PHE A 98 -12.15 -3.48 3.17
CA PHE A 98 -12.44 -4.87 3.51
C PHE A 98 -11.57 -5.24 4.72
N PRO A 99 -12.05 -5.02 5.96
CA PRO A 99 -11.25 -5.17 7.18
C PRO A 99 -10.48 -6.48 7.32
N THR A 100 -11.10 -7.59 6.94
CA THR A 100 -10.45 -8.91 6.89
C THR A 100 -10.03 -9.29 5.48
N GLY A 101 -10.59 -8.63 4.46
CA GLY A 101 -10.44 -8.98 3.05
C GLY A 101 -11.46 -10.03 2.57
N PHE A 102 -12.17 -10.67 3.50
CA PHE A 102 -13.11 -11.77 3.20
C PHE A 102 -14.55 -11.31 3.06
N GLU A 103 -14.88 -10.07 3.47
CA GLU A 103 -16.23 -9.54 3.43
C GLU A 103 -16.80 -9.55 2.00
N GLY A 104 -18.10 -9.84 1.87
CA GLY A 104 -18.79 -9.82 0.57
C GLY A 104 -19.02 -8.41 0.04
N GLN A 105 -19.05 -7.41 0.93
CA GLN A 105 -19.29 -5.99 0.62
C GLN A 105 -18.29 -5.12 1.39
N PRO A 106 -17.95 -3.93 0.88
CA PRO A 106 -17.01 -3.04 1.55
C PRO A 106 -17.64 -2.35 2.76
N ASN A 107 -16.80 -1.90 3.68
CA ASN A 107 -17.18 -1.06 4.81
C ASN A 107 -17.70 0.31 4.31
N PRO A 108 -18.97 0.66 4.56
CA PRO A 108 -19.56 1.91 4.08
C PRO A 108 -18.84 3.16 4.59
N ASP A 109 -18.30 3.15 5.81
CA ASP A 109 -17.59 4.31 6.36
C ASP A 109 -16.24 4.53 5.66
N GLY A 110 -15.56 3.43 5.30
CA GLY A 110 -14.35 3.46 4.49
C GLY A 110 -14.62 3.99 3.08
N VAL A 111 -15.73 3.58 2.48
CA VAL A 111 -16.16 4.09 1.16
C VAL A 111 -16.47 5.59 1.24
N ALA A 112 -17.26 6.02 2.23
CA ALA A 112 -17.61 7.43 2.42
C ALA A 112 -16.37 8.31 2.64
N TYR A 113 -15.34 7.80 3.32
CA TYR A 113 -14.08 8.51 3.50
C TYR A 113 -13.37 8.78 2.16
N TYR A 114 -13.19 7.75 1.31
CA TYR A 114 -12.55 7.94 0.01
C TYR A 114 -13.43 8.72 -0.98
N ASP A 115 -14.75 8.57 -0.93
CA ASP A 115 -15.70 9.36 -1.72
C ASP A 115 -15.49 10.86 -1.49
N ARG A 116 -15.33 11.29 -0.23
CA ARG A 116 -15.10 12.70 0.11
C ARG A 116 -13.75 13.21 -0.39
N ILE A 117 -12.69 12.41 -0.26
CA ILE A 117 -11.35 12.78 -0.73
C ILE A 117 -11.34 12.93 -2.26
N ILE A 118 -11.85 11.93 -2.97
CA ILE A 118 -11.83 11.88 -4.43
C ILE A 118 -12.70 12.99 -5.01
N SER A 119 -13.92 13.20 -4.49
CA SER A 119 -14.78 14.30 -4.93
C SER A 119 -14.17 15.67 -4.67
N THR A 120 -13.49 15.87 -3.54
CA THR A 120 -12.81 17.13 -3.22
C THR A 120 -11.69 17.43 -4.23
N LEU A 121 -10.85 16.43 -4.54
CA LEU A 121 -9.78 16.58 -5.53
C LEU A 121 -10.33 16.81 -6.94
N THR A 122 -11.36 16.07 -7.35
CA THR A 122 -12.04 16.25 -8.65
C THR A 122 -12.60 17.66 -8.77
N ASN A 123 -13.32 18.15 -7.75
CA ASN A 123 -13.93 19.48 -7.75
C ASN A 123 -12.89 20.61 -7.80
N ALA A 124 -11.71 20.38 -7.22
CA ALA A 124 -10.59 21.31 -7.30
C ALA A 124 -9.81 21.23 -8.64
N GLY A 125 -10.16 20.31 -9.53
CA GLY A 125 -9.47 20.11 -10.81
C GLY A 125 -8.10 19.46 -10.68
N ILE A 126 -7.78 18.84 -9.54
CA ILE A 126 -6.53 18.12 -9.30
C ILE A 126 -6.64 16.74 -9.92
N ARG A 127 -5.63 16.33 -10.71
CA ARG A 127 -5.59 14.98 -11.25
C ARG A 127 -5.36 13.95 -10.15
N ILE A 128 -6.02 12.81 -10.24
CA ILE A 128 -5.95 11.77 -9.22
C ILE A 128 -5.14 10.58 -9.73
N PHE A 129 -4.18 10.14 -8.93
CA PHE A 129 -3.40 8.92 -9.15
C PHE A 129 -3.60 7.95 -7.97
N ILE A 130 -4.39 6.90 -8.17
CA ILE A 130 -4.62 5.88 -7.14
C ILE A 130 -3.65 4.71 -7.25
N THR A 131 -3.01 4.38 -6.13
CA THR A 131 -2.35 3.09 -5.91
C THR A 131 -3.33 2.14 -5.20
N ILE A 132 -3.70 1.02 -5.82
CA ILE A 132 -4.73 0.11 -5.30
C ILE A 132 -4.19 -0.72 -4.13
N ASN A 133 -2.99 -1.30 -4.26
CA ASN A 133 -2.31 -2.00 -3.18
C ASN A 133 -0.93 -1.38 -2.90
N HIS A 134 -0.72 -0.90 -1.67
CA HIS A 134 0.50 -0.21 -1.25
C HIS A 134 1.01 -0.73 0.10
N TYR A 135 1.59 -1.93 0.09
CA TYR A 135 2.25 -2.55 1.25
C TYR A 135 1.39 -2.71 2.51
N ALA A 136 0.07 -2.87 2.34
CA ALA A 136 -0.89 -2.87 3.44
C ALA A 136 -1.98 -3.93 3.20
N LEU A 137 -1.56 -5.20 3.30
CA LEU A 137 -2.46 -6.35 3.20
C LEU A 137 -3.20 -6.53 4.54
N PRO A 138 -4.53 -6.84 4.54
CA PRO A 138 -5.21 -7.22 5.77
C PRO A 138 -4.50 -8.40 6.46
N VAL A 139 -4.23 -8.28 7.76
CA VAL A 139 -3.55 -9.31 8.56
C VAL A 139 -4.33 -10.63 8.54
N ALA A 140 -5.66 -10.59 8.43
CA ALA A 140 -6.47 -11.81 8.31
C ALA A 140 -6.17 -12.62 7.03
N ILE A 141 -5.72 -11.98 5.93
CA ILE A 141 -5.23 -12.68 4.74
C ILE A 141 -3.84 -13.28 5.01
N VAL A 142 -2.98 -12.59 5.76
CA VAL A 142 -1.69 -13.13 6.20
C VAL A 142 -1.90 -14.39 7.04
N ASP A 143 -2.76 -14.32 8.06
CA ASP A 143 -3.07 -15.44 8.95
C ASP A 143 -3.59 -16.67 8.19
N LYS A 144 -4.47 -16.46 7.21
CA LYS A 144 -5.14 -17.56 6.50
C LYS A 144 -4.32 -18.14 5.35
N TYR A 145 -3.57 -17.30 4.63
CA TYR A 145 -2.98 -17.65 3.34
C TYR A 145 -1.46 -17.45 3.29
N GLY A 146 -0.82 -17.01 4.36
CA GLY A 146 0.60 -16.61 4.35
C GLY A 146 0.85 -15.38 3.47
N GLY A 147 -0.15 -14.52 3.31
CA GLY A 147 -0.12 -13.40 2.38
C GLY A 147 -0.25 -13.87 0.93
N TRP A 148 0.59 -13.35 0.04
CA TRP A 148 0.57 -13.67 -1.39
C TRP A 148 1.14 -15.06 -1.72
N GLN A 149 1.37 -15.94 -0.74
CA GLN A 149 1.82 -17.33 -1.00
C GLN A 149 0.72 -18.19 -1.64
N HIS A 150 -0.55 -17.80 -1.48
CA HIS A 150 -1.67 -18.58 -1.98
C HIS A 150 -2.36 -17.90 -3.18
N ARG A 151 -2.66 -18.68 -4.22
CA ARG A 151 -3.28 -18.18 -5.46
C ARG A 151 -4.65 -17.53 -5.23
N ASP A 152 -5.40 -17.96 -4.21
CA ASP A 152 -6.72 -17.39 -3.88
C ASP A 152 -6.66 -15.90 -3.52
N VAL A 153 -5.50 -15.39 -3.08
CA VAL A 153 -5.33 -13.96 -2.78
C VAL A 153 -5.50 -13.10 -4.03
N ILE A 154 -5.26 -13.64 -5.23
CA ILE A 154 -5.59 -12.97 -6.50
C ILE A 154 -7.08 -12.63 -6.56
N ALA A 155 -7.96 -13.57 -6.18
CA ALA A 155 -9.40 -13.36 -6.22
C ALA A 155 -9.85 -12.32 -5.18
N LEU A 156 -9.26 -12.36 -3.98
CA LEU A 156 -9.53 -11.36 -2.93
C LEU A 156 -9.10 -9.96 -3.35
N TYR A 157 -7.90 -9.83 -3.93
CA TYR A 157 -7.40 -8.58 -4.48
C TYR A 157 -8.30 -8.08 -5.60
N LEU A 158 -8.67 -8.94 -6.55
CA LEU A 158 -9.52 -8.52 -7.68
C LEU A 158 -10.90 -8.08 -7.24
N LYS A 159 -11.49 -8.69 -6.20
CA LYS A 159 -12.76 -8.22 -5.62
C LYS A 159 -12.64 -6.78 -5.12
N MET A 160 -11.64 -6.49 -4.31
CA MET A 160 -11.40 -5.14 -3.79
C MET A 160 -11.05 -4.16 -4.91
N ALA A 161 -10.12 -4.54 -5.79
CA ALA A 161 -9.63 -3.68 -6.87
C ALA A 161 -10.72 -3.35 -7.90
N LYS A 162 -11.60 -4.30 -8.23
CA LYS A 162 -12.74 -4.04 -9.12
C LYS A 162 -13.71 -3.06 -8.50
N PHE A 163 -14.07 -3.24 -7.22
CA PHE A 163 -14.93 -2.28 -6.51
C PHE A 163 -14.33 -0.87 -6.55
N VAL A 164 -13.04 -0.72 -6.26
CA VAL A 164 -12.31 0.57 -6.31
C VAL A 164 -12.40 1.20 -7.70
N VAL A 165 -12.11 0.42 -8.76
CA VAL A 165 -12.10 0.90 -10.14
C VAL A 165 -13.52 1.24 -10.63
N GLU A 166 -14.53 0.46 -10.27
CA GLU A 166 -15.93 0.70 -10.61
C GLU A 166 -16.48 1.94 -9.89
N ARG A 167 -16.13 2.13 -8.61
CA ARG A 167 -16.65 3.23 -7.78
C ARG A 167 -16.12 4.60 -8.20
N TRP A 168 -14.83 4.68 -8.54
CA TRP A 168 -14.10 5.95 -8.79
C TRP A 168 -13.49 6.02 -10.21
N GLY A 169 -13.92 5.16 -11.12
CA GLY A 169 -13.42 5.02 -12.49
C GLY A 169 -13.36 6.32 -13.30
N ASP A 170 -14.40 7.15 -13.14
CA ASP A 170 -14.61 8.37 -13.93
C ASP A 170 -13.77 9.56 -13.45
N ASP A 171 -13.40 9.55 -12.16
CA ASP A 171 -12.64 10.61 -11.49
C ASP A 171 -11.13 10.42 -11.65
N VAL A 172 -10.67 9.18 -11.65
CA VAL A 172 -9.25 8.85 -11.52
C VAL A 172 -8.52 8.86 -12.86
N ASN A 173 -7.37 9.53 -12.91
CA ASN A 173 -6.60 9.68 -14.14
C ASN A 173 -5.54 8.59 -14.33
N TYR A 174 -5.01 8.05 -13.23
CA TYR A 174 -3.98 7.02 -13.25
C TYR A 174 -4.23 5.96 -12.18
N TRP A 175 -4.05 4.70 -12.58
CA TRP A 175 -4.23 3.53 -11.74
C TRP A 175 -2.91 2.77 -11.63
N LEU A 176 -2.42 2.58 -10.42
CA LEU A 176 -1.31 1.69 -10.11
C LEU A 176 -1.85 0.48 -9.34
N PRO A 177 -1.91 -0.71 -9.96
CA PRO A 177 -2.40 -1.92 -9.30
C PRO A 177 -1.65 -2.24 -8.00
N ILE A 178 -0.33 -2.35 -8.08
CA ILE A 178 0.51 -2.79 -6.96
C ILE A 178 1.79 -1.94 -6.94
N ASN A 179 2.09 -1.34 -5.79
CA ASN A 179 3.33 -0.61 -5.59
C ASN A 179 4.53 -1.57 -5.55
N GLU A 180 5.55 -1.30 -6.38
CA GLU A 180 6.87 -1.94 -6.30
C GLU A 180 6.82 -3.46 -6.11
N ILE A 181 6.23 -4.19 -7.07
CA ILE A 181 6.18 -5.66 -6.99
C ILE A 181 7.58 -6.22 -6.71
N ASN A 182 8.61 -5.68 -7.37
CA ASN A 182 10.01 -6.10 -7.17
C ASN A 182 10.54 -5.91 -5.74
N ALA A 183 9.97 -5.00 -4.94
CA ALA A 183 10.39 -4.81 -3.56
C ALA A 183 10.02 -5.97 -2.64
N GLY A 184 9.03 -6.79 -3.03
CA GLY A 184 8.69 -8.02 -2.32
C GLY A 184 9.86 -9.02 -2.24
N TYR A 185 10.88 -8.90 -3.10
CA TYR A 185 12.08 -9.73 -3.05
C TYR A 185 12.94 -9.47 -1.80
N PHE A 186 13.23 -8.21 -1.48
CA PHE A 186 14.08 -7.84 -0.34
C PHE A 186 13.27 -7.40 0.89
N SER A 187 11.96 -7.22 0.76
CA SER A 187 11.04 -6.94 1.87
C SER A 187 9.77 -7.80 1.77
N PRO A 188 9.87 -9.14 1.92
CA PRO A 188 8.76 -10.06 1.71
C PRO A 188 7.52 -9.79 2.57
N TYR A 189 7.68 -9.42 3.84
CA TYR A 189 6.51 -9.09 4.66
C TYR A 189 5.76 -7.86 4.12
N ASN A 190 6.44 -6.73 3.87
CA ASN A 190 5.74 -5.53 3.39
C ASN A 190 5.18 -5.72 1.97
N GLY A 191 5.94 -6.37 1.08
CA GLY A 191 5.55 -6.54 -0.33
C GLY A 191 4.50 -7.63 -0.53
N LEU A 192 4.60 -8.74 0.22
CA LEU A 192 3.86 -9.97 -0.02
C LEU A 192 3.08 -10.48 1.21
N GLY A 193 3.27 -9.91 2.39
CA GLY A 193 2.67 -10.45 3.62
C GLY A 193 3.27 -11.79 4.05
N ILE A 194 4.49 -12.10 3.60
CA ILE A 194 5.22 -13.34 3.92
C ILE A 194 6.05 -13.12 5.18
N THR A 195 5.85 -13.95 6.19
CA THR A 195 6.67 -13.97 7.41
C THR A 195 7.95 -14.79 7.19
N ALA A 196 9.01 -14.41 7.91
CA ALA A 196 10.24 -15.19 7.99
C ALA A 196 10.08 -16.34 8.98
N SER A 197 10.89 -17.38 8.83
CA SER A 197 11.07 -18.40 9.87
C SER A 197 11.77 -17.83 11.11
N ASP A 198 11.79 -18.60 12.21
CA ASP A 198 12.36 -18.17 13.49
C ASP A 198 13.87 -17.84 13.43
N ASP A 199 14.59 -18.38 12.45
CA ASP A 199 15.99 -18.06 12.13
C ASP A 199 16.13 -16.83 11.20
N TYR A 200 15.03 -16.11 10.99
CA TYR A 200 14.92 -14.93 10.12
C TYR A 200 15.26 -15.20 8.64
N ALA A 201 15.07 -16.45 8.17
CA ALA A 201 15.18 -16.79 6.77
C ALA A 201 13.82 -16.68 6.04
N TYR A 202 13.88 -16.44 4.72
CA TYR A 202 12.71 -16.46 3.86
C TYR A 202 12.79 -17.63 2.87
N ASP A 203 11.67 -18.32 2.67
CA ASP A 203 11.53 -19.25 1.54
C ASP A 203 11.36 -18.46 0.24
N TYR A 204 12.45 -18.35 -0.52
CA TYR A 204 12.42 -17.64 -1.80
C TYR A 204 11.53 -18.30 -2.85
N GLY A 205 11.22 -19.61 -2.74
CA GLY A 205 10.23 -20.25 -3.59
C GLY A 205 8.85 -19.60 -3.42
N SER A 206 8.43 -19.45 -2.16
CA SER A 206 7.21 -18.74 -1.77
C SER A 206 7.23 -17.25 -2.16
N VAL A 207 8.37 -16.57 -2.00
CA VAL A 207 8.54 -15.17 -2.43
C VAL A 207 8.33 -15.03 -3.94
N PHE A 208 9.03 -15.81 -4.77
CA PHE A 208 8.89 -15.74 -6.23
C PHE A 208 7.48 -16.12 -6.71
N ASN A 209 6.84 -17.10 -6.07
CA ASN A 209 5.44 -17.43 -6.33
C ASN A 209 4.50 -16.26 -6.00
N GLY A 210 4.71 -15.59 -4.87
CA GLY A 210 3.90 -14.43 -4.49
C GLY A 210 4.08 -13.25 -5.45
N LEU A 211 5.32 -12.98 -5.87
CA LEU A 211 5.62 -11.98 -6.91
C LEU A 211 4.90 -12.32 -8.22
N HIS A 212 4.92 -13.59 -8.63
CA HIS A 212 4.21 -14.06 -9.80
C HIS A 212 2.68 -13.85 -9.70
N TYR A 213 2.08 -14.14 -8.54
CA TYR A 213 0.66 -13.89 -8.31
C TYR A 213 0.30 -12.41 -8.34
N GLN A 214 1.16 -11.53 -7.80
CA GLN A 214 0.98 -10.08 -7.94
C GLN A 214 1.06 -9.61 -9.39
N MET A 215 1.97 -10.16 -10.20
CA MET A 215 2.04 -9.87 -11.63
C MET A 215 0.76 -10.29 -12.37
N ILE A 216 0.24 -11.48 -12.07
CA ILE A 216 -1.05 -11.95 -12.62
C ILE A 216 -2.18 -11.02 -12.18
N ALA A 217 -2.27 -10.70 -10.89
CA ALA A 217 -3.31 -9.82 -10.35
C ALA A 217 -3.29 -8.43 -10.98
N SER A 218 -2.10 -7.85 -11.17
CA SER A 218 -1.88 -6.58 -11.86
C SER A 218 -2.36 -6.63 -13.32
N ALA A 219 -2.03 -7.71 -14.05
CA ALA A 219 -2.49 -7.91 -15.41
C ALA A 219 -4.02 -8.07 -15.51
N LEU A 220 -4.62 -8.82 -14.59
CA LEU A 220 -6.07 -9.07 -14.55
C LEU A 220 -6.87 -7.81 -14.25
N ILE A 221 -6.44 -6.97 -13.29
CA ILE A 221 -7.14 -5.70 -13.04
C ILE A 221 -6.95 -4.71 -14.18
N THR A 222 -5.76 -4.70 -14.82
CA THR A 222 -5.51 -3.87 -16.00
C THR A 222 -6.40 -4.28 -17.17
N LYS A 223 -6.57 -5.59 -17.39
CA LYS A 223 -7.51 -6.11 -18.40
C LYS A 223 -8.93 -5.67 -18.08
N PHE A 224 -9.38 -5.86 -16.84
CA PHE A 224 -10.72 -5.48 -16.40
C PHE A 224 -10.99 -3.98 -16.64
N GLY A 225 -10.09 -3.09 -16.21
CA GLY A 225 -10.29 -1.65 -16.41
C GLY A 225 -10.34 -1.23 -17.87
N ARG A 226 -9.56 -1.90 -18.75
CA ARG A 226 -9.64 -1.68 -20.21
C ARG A 226 -10.95 -2.16 -20.81
N GLU A 227 -11.45 -3.33 -20.38
CA GLU A 227 -12.72 -3.88 -20.85
C GLU A 227 -13.92 -3.06 -20.35
N ALA A 228 -13.80 -2.45 -19.17
CA ALA A 228 -14.79 -1.53 -18.60
C ALA A 228 -14.68 -0.09 -19.15
N ASP A 229 -13.76 0.17 -20.09
CA ASP A 229 -13.50 1.48 -20.71
C ASP A 229 -13.31 2.62 -19.69
N VAL A 230 -12.60 2.35 -18.59
CA VAL A 230 -12.38 3.38 -17.57
C VAL A 230 -11.48 4.49 -18.09
N ARG A 231 -11.80 5.74 -17.73
CA ARG A 231 -11.09 6.94 -18.17
C ARG A 231 -9.58 6.91 -17.83
N GLY A 232 -9.24 6.38 -16.66
CA GLY A 232 -7.88 6.39 -16.13
C GLY A 232 -6.93 5.39 -16.79
N LYS A 233 -5.63 5.73 -16.85
CA LYS A 233 -4.60 4.85 -17.42
C LYS A 233 -3.99 3.93 -16.37
N PHE A 234 -3.92 2.64 -16.66
CA PHE A 234 -3.19 1.68 -15.84
C PHE A 234 -1.69 1.75 -16.13
N VAL A 235 -0.90 1.87 -15.06
CA VAL A 235 0.57 1.96 -15.08
C VAL A 235 1.19 0.97 -14.08
N CYS A 236 2.50 0.76 -14.17
CA CYS A 236 3.26 0.01 -13.18
C CYS A 236 4.20 0.92 -12.39
N MET A 237 4.66 0.43 -11.23
CA MET A 237 5.66 1.08 -10.40
C MET A 237 6.74 0.04 -10.11
N VAL A 238 7.97 0.41 -10.44
CA VAL A 238 9.16 -0.38 -10.17
C VAL A 238 10.09 0.48 -9.34
N SER A 239 10.55 -0.03 -8.21
CA SER A 239 11.60 0.66 -7.46
C SER A 239 12.96 0.43 -8.12
N CYS A 240 13.58 1.53 -8.54
CA CYS A 240 14.96 1.54 -9.01
C CYS A 240 15.86 1.84 -7.81
N PHE A 241 16.63 0.84 -7.37
CA PHE A 241 17.64 1.04 -6.34
C PHE A 241 18.97 1.31 -7.04
N ASP A 242 19.33 2.58 -7.15
CA ASP A 242 20.67 2.95 -7.55
C ASP A 242 21.60 2.66 -6.38
N TYR A 243 22.26 1.51 -6.42
CA TYR A 243 23.44 1.29 -5.58
C TYR A 243 24.51 2.22 -6.13
N ILE A 244 24.56 3.44 -5.59
CA ILE A 244 25.79 4.21 -5.64
C ILE A 244 26.77 3.38 -4.82
N ASP A 245 27.60 2.59 -5.50
CA ASP A 245 28.83 2.07 -4.91
C ASP A 245 29.50 3.28 -4.25
N SER A 246 29.47 3.30 -2.93
CA SER A 246 30.20 4.27 -2.15
C SER A 246 31.60 4.29 -2.74
N ILE A 247 32.03 5.46 -3.21
CA ILE A 247 33.40 5.75 -3.55
C ILE A 247 34.24 5.31 -2.34
N ARG A 248 34.73 4.07 -2.37
CA ARG A 248 35.75 3.59 -1.47
C ARG A 248 36.98 4.35 -1.90
N GLY A 249 37.24 5.44 -1.20
CA GLY A 249 38.52 6.10 -1.19
C GLY A 249 39.56 5.15 -0.60
N ASP A 250 40.02 4.20 -1.40
CA ASP A 250 41.28 3.52 -1.15
C ASP A 250 42.40 4.49 -1.55
N LEU A 251 42.64 5.49 -0.70
CA LEU A 251 43.96 6.08 -0.56
C LEU A 251 44.84 5.01 0.10
N VAL A 252 45.50 4.21 -0.73
CA VAL A 252 46.67 3.45 -0.31
C VAL A 252 47.78 4.47 -0.05
N SER A 253 48.06 4.74 1.23
CA SER A 253 49.32 5.33 1.66
C SER A 253 49.85 4.57 2.88
N ILE A 254 50.98 3.89 2.62
CA ILE A 254 51.94 3.21 3.49
C ILE A 254 51.52 1.84 4.03
#